data_AF-A0A3G8ZZB2-F1
#
_entry.id   AF-A0A3G8ZZB2-F1
#
_cell.length_a   1.000
_cell.length_b   1.000
_cell.length_c   1.000
_cell.angle_alpha   90.00
_cell.angle_beta   90.00
_cell.angle_gamma   90.00
#
_symmetry.space_group_name_H-M   'P 1'
#
loop_
_entity.id
_entity.type
_entity.pdbx_description
1 polymer ?
#
loop_
_entity_poly.entity_id
_entity_poly.type
_entity_poly.pdbx_seq_one_letter_code
_entity_poly.pdbx_strand_id
1 'polypeptide(L)'
;MSKSRSTLLEQLRAQSTPVSIAALVELSGLHENTLREHLASLVRRGLCGRQQSNPSGRGRPAWLYYATGRGASSEYAGLAATLAMSIATTSADPTGTAVSAGEHWGRTLVEEHPVASNASTRAAAKVIVLLDQVGYSPQVDRAHPTQVRLTRCPLLEIAYRQPDVVCAVHLGLVRGALMAHDEDPEGIELQPFAAPGVCLLTIPQLAER
;
A
#
# COMPACT_ATOMS: atom_id res chain seq x y z
N MET A 1 2.81 17.15 -6.86
CA MET A 1 2.47 17.54 -5.46
C MET A 1 3.24 18.82 -5.11
N SER A 2 2.75 19.72 -4.24
CA SER A 2 3.50 20.96 -3.89
C SER A 2 4.53 20.70 -2.79
N LYS A 3 5.62 21.49 -2.76
CA LYS A 3 6.71 21.38 -1.76
C LYS A 3 6.17 21.38 -0.32
N SER A 4 5.29 22.32 0.02
CA SER A 4 4.69 22.41 1.37
C SER A 4 3.87 21.17 1.75
N ARG A 5 3.17 20.53 0.80
CA ARG A 5 2.43 19.30 1.09
C ARG A 5 3.40 18.12 1.28
N SER A 6 4.50 18.06 0.53
CA SER A 6 5.48 16.98 0.65
C SER A 6 6.19 17.05 2.00
N THR A 7 6.60 18.25 2.41
CA THR A 7 7.19 18.50 3.74
C THR A 7 6.22 18.14 4.86
N LEU A 8 4.94 18.51 4.76
CA LEU A 8 3.94 18.13 5.76
C LEU A 8 3.75 16.61 5.86
N LEU A 9 3.80 15.90 4.73
CA LEU A 9 3.72 14.45 4.71
C LEU A 9 4.94 13.79 5.35
N GLU A 10 6.15 14.31 5.10
CA GLU A 10 7.38 13.86 5.76
C GLU A 10 7.34 14.09 7.27
N GLN A 11 6.87 15.26 7.70
CA GLN A 11 6.66 15.57 9.11
C GLN A 11 5.70 14.58 9.77
N LEU A 12 4.58 14.24 9.11
CA LEU A 12 3.65 13.22 9.60
C LEU A 12 4.25 11.81 9.63
N ARG A 13 5.17 11.47 8.71
CA ARG A 13 5.87 10.17 8.69
C ARG A 13 6.88 10.04 9.82
N ALA A 14 7.45 11.14 10.28
CA ALA A 14 8.40 11.16 11.39
C ALA A 14 7.74 10.92 12.76
N GLN A 15 6.41 10.94 12.85
CA GLN A 15 5.69 10.80 14.11
C GLN A 15 5.28 9.35 14.36
N SER A 16 5.54 8.84 15.56
CA SER A 16 5.15 7.50 15.99
C SER A 16 3.68 7.42 16.40
N THR A 17 3.01 8.56 16.60
CA THR A 17 1.61 8.65 17.00
C THR A 17 0.84 9.67 16.13
N PRO A 18 -0.49 9.50 15.97
CA PRO A 18 -1.32 10.47 15.25
C PRO A 18 -1.33 11.86 15.90
N VAL A 19 -1.21 12.90 15.08
CA VAL A 19 -0.88 14.27 15.45
C VAL A 19 -2.07 15.20 15.27
N SER A 20 -2.32 16.12 16.22
CA SER A 20 -3.37 17.11 16.08
C SER A 20 -2.99 18.23 15.10
N ILE A 21 -3.98 18.94 14.56
CA ILE A 21 -3.74 20.17 13.78
C ILE A 21 -2.93 21.21 14.58
N ALA A 22 -3.21 21.35 15.88
CA ALA A 22 -2.51 22.31 16.73
C ALA A 22 -1.01 21.98 16.82
N ALA A 23 -0.66 20.70 17.03
CA ALA A 23 0.73 20.27 17.03
C ALA A 23 1.39 20.45 15.66
N LEU A 24 0.66 20.26 14.56
CA LEU A 24 1.18 20.52 13.20
C LEU A 24 1.42 22.00 12.92
N VAL A 25 0.63 22.92 13.49
CA VAL A 25 0.89 24.37 13.42
C VAL A 25 2.24 24.69 14.06
N GLU A 26 2.47 24.20 15.28
CA GLU A 26 3.73 24.38 15.99
C GLU A 26 4.93 23.77 15.24
N LEU A 27 4.76 22.57 14.67
CA LEU A 27 5.83 21.86 13.97
C LEU A 27 6.18 22.43 12.59
N SER A 28 5.20 22.98 11.87
CA SER A 28 5.39 23.43 10.49
C SER A 28 5.54 24.94 10.35
N GLY A 29 5.13 25.71 11.35
CA GLY A 29 5.01 27.17 11.27
C GLY A 29 3.95 27.64 10.26
N LEU A 30 3.18 26.72 9.67
CA LEU A 30 2.12 27.05 8.72
C LEU A 30 0.84 27.42 9.46
N HIS A 31 0.13 28.39 8.91
CA HIS A 31 -1.19 28.76 9.41
C HIS A 31 -2.18 27.59 9.31
N GLU A 32 -3.08 27.49 10.29
CA GLU A 32 -4.04 26.39 10.43
C GLU A 32 -4.87 26.13 9.16
N ASN A 33 -5.36 27.19 8.50
CA ASN A 33 -6.14 27.05 7.27
C ASN A 33 -5.34 26.36 6.15
N THR A 34 -4.07 26.74 5.97
CA THR A 34 -3.19 26.14 4.97
C THR A 34 -2.95 24.66 5.27
N LEU A 35 -2.74 24.31 6.55
CA LEU A 35 -2.63 22.92 6.98
C LEU A 35 -3.92 22.14 6.69
N ARG A 36 -5.09 22.70 6.99
CA ARG A 36 -6.38 22.05 6.70
C ARG A 36 -6.54 21.74 5.21
N GLU A 37 -6.20 22.66 4.32
CA GLU A 37 -6.24 22.45 2.88
C GLU A 37 -5.25 21.37 2.42
N HIS A 38 -4.02 21.41 2.94
CA HIS A 38 -2.98 20.44 2.61
C HIS A 38 -3.34 19.04 3.11
N LEU A 39 -3.78 18.91 4.36
CA LEU A 39 -4.26 17.66 4.96
C LEU A 39 -5.48 17.13 4.21
N ALA A 40 -6.45 17.98 3.85
CA ALA A 40 -7.58 17.55 3.03
C ALA A 40 -7.13 17.01 1.67
N SER A 41 -6.14 17.64 1.02
CA SER A 41 -5.55 17.14 -0.22
C SER A 41 -4.80 15.81 -0.03
N LEU A 42 -4.09 15.63 1.09
CA LEU A 42 -3.35 14.41 1.40
C LEU A 42 -4.29 13.24 1.72
N VAL A 43 -5.35 13.50 2.48
CA VAL A 43 -6.40 12.54 2.81
C VAL A 43 -7.14 12.09 1.56
N ARG A 44 -7.55 13.01 0.68
CA ARG A 44 -8.17 12.66 -0.61
C ARG A 44 -7.28 11.77 -1.48
N ARG A 45 -5.96 11.88 -1.34
CA ARG A 45 -4.96 11.10 -2.09
C ARG A 45 -4.53 9.81 -1.38
N GLY A 46 -5.10 9.49 -0.22
CA GLY A 46 -4.73 8.31 0.56
C GLY A 46 -3.31 8.32 1.13
N LEU A 47 -2.67 9.49 1.22
CA LEU A 47 -1.32 9.67 1.78
C LEU A 47 -1.32 10.09 3.26
N CYS A 48 -2.48 10.50 3.76
CA CYS A 48 -2.71 10.81 5.16
C CYS A 48 -4.04 10.19 5.60
N GLY A 49 -4.06 9.59 6.79
CA GLY A 49 -5.27 9.14 7.46
C GLY A 49 -5.66 10.12 8.57
N ARG A 50 -6.92 10.05 8.99
CA ARG A 50 -7.41 10.80 10.16
C ARG A 50 -8.25 9.91 11.06
N GLN A 51 -8.10 10.11 12.37
CA GLN A 51 -8.93 9.47 13.39
C GLN A 51 -9.40 10.51 14.41
N GLN A 52 -10.50 10.25 15.11
CA GLN A 52 -10.88 11.09 16.23
C GLN A 52 -10.01 10.75 17.44
N SER A 53 -9.61 11.78 18.20
CA SER A 53 -9.00 11.57 19.50
C SER A 53 -9.98 10.87 20.44
N ASN A 54 -9.48 10.20 21.47
CA ASN A 54 -10.36 9.73 22.54
C ASN A 54 -11.11 10.92 23.15
N PRO A 55 -12.40 10.77 23.50
CA PRO A 55 -13.15 11.81 24.19
C PRO A 55 -12.51 12.07 25.55
N SER A 56 -11.98 13.28 25.77
CA SER A 56 -11.47 13.73 27.07
C SER A 56 -12.22 14.99 27.49
N GLY A 57 -13.27 14.84 28.31
CA GLY A 57 -14.04 15.95 28.89
C GLY A 57 -15.12 16.56 27.97
N ARG A 58 -15.50 17.81 28.25
CA ARG A 58 -16.52 18.55 27.48
C ARG A 58 -15.91 19.15 26.21
N GLY A 59 -16.33 18.67 25.04
CA GLY A 59 -15.93 19.19 23.73
C GLY A 59 -16.06 18.13 22.63
N ARG A 60 -16.08 18.56 21.36
CA ARG A 60 -16.05 17.62 20.23
C ARG A 60 -14.63 17.03 20.12
N PRO A 61 -14.47 15.70 20.02
CA PRO A 61 -13.16 15.07 19.82
C PRO A 61 -12.41 15.67 18.63
N ALA A 62 -11.10 15.92 18.82
CA ALA A 62 -10.25 16.51 17.80
C ALA A 62 -9.89 15.48 16.72
N TRP A 63 -9.63 15.95 15.50
CA TRP A 63 -9.04 15.09 14.46
C TRP A 63 -7.53 14.98 14.69
N LEU A 64 -7.04 13.76 14.73
CA LEU A 64 -5.63 13.40 14.68
C LEU A 64 -5.31 12.87 13.29
N TYR A 65 -4.15 13.27 12.77
CA TYR A 65 -3.67 12.97 11.43
C TYR A 65 -2.42 12.11 11.51
N TYR A 66 -2.28 11.17 10.60
CA TYR A 66 -1.10 10.31 10.51
C TYR A 66 -0.76 10.09 9.05
N ALA A 67 0.53 9.91 8.74
CA ALA A 67 0.92 9.48 7.41
C ALA A 67 0.46 8.04 7.20
N THR A 68 -0.23 7.79 6.09
CA THR A 68 -0.54 6.42 5.69
C THR A 68 0.70 5.84 5.04
N GLY A 69 1.39 5.00 5.81
CA GLY A 69 2.52 4.23 5.35
C GLY A 69 3.91 4.83 5.52
N ARG A 70 4.83 3.98 5.97
CA ARG A 70 6.25 4.06 5.61
C ARG A 70 6.36 3.87 4.09
N GLY A 71 6.19 4.94 3.31
CA GLY A 71 6.64 4.90 1.92
C GLY A 71 8.11 4.48 1.91
N ALA A 72 8.55 3.78 0.87
CA ALA A 72 9.98 3.65 0.60
C ALA A 72 10.64 5.04 0.79
N SER A 73 11.84 5.12 1.36
CA SER A 73 12.52 6.43 1.45
C SER A 73 12.43 7.12 0.08
N SER A 74 12.31 8.45 0.05
CA SER A 74 12.13 9.20 -1.19
C SER A 74 13.12 8.77 -2.30
N GLU A 75 14.32 8.33 -1.91
CA GLU A 75 15.37 7.78 -2.76
C GLU A 75 15.01 6.43 -3.38
N TYR A 76 14.53 5.45 -2.60
CA TYR A 76 14.08 4.15 -3.13
C TYR A 76 12.85 4.29 -4.04
N ALA A 77 11.95 5.24 -3.75
CA ALA A 77 10.85 5.56 -4.65
C ALA A 77 11.37 6.11 -6.00
N GLY A 78 12.39 6.98 -5.97
CA GLY A 78 13.05 7.49 -7.19
C GLY A 78 13.72 6.38 -8.01
N LEU A 79 14.40 5.44 -7.34
CA LEU A 79 15.00 4.28 -8.00
C LEU A 79 13.92 3.38 -8.63
N ALA A 80 12.87 3.04 -7.88
CA ALA A 80 11.76 2.24 -8.38
C ALA A 80 11.10 2.89 -9.60
N ALA A 81 10.92 4.22 -9.59
CA ALA A 81 10.39 4.96 -10.73
C ALA A 81 11.31 4.86 -11.96
N THR A 82 12.61 5.01 -11.77
CA THR A 82 13.60 4.90 -12.86
C THR A 82 13.59 3.50 -13.48
N LEU A 83 13.56 2.46 -12.66
CA LEU A 83 13.51 1.06 -13.12
C LEU A 83 12.20 0.77 -13.84
N ALA A 84 11.07 1.22 -13.30
CA ALA A 84 9.77 1.03 -13.93
C ALA A 84 9.67 1.76 -15.28
N MET A 85 10.24 2.96 -15.41
CA MET A 85 10.40 3.67 -16.68
C MET A 85 11.26 2.88 -17.67
N SER A 86 12.40 2.36 -17.23
CA SER A 86 13.26 1.55 -18.08
C SER A 86 12.53 0.33 -18.65
N ILE A 87 11.82 -0.44 -17.81
CA ILE A 87 11.03 -1.60 -18.25
C ILE A 87 9.97 -1.17 -19.26
N ALA A 88 9.23 -0.09 -18.97
CA ALA A 88 8.18 0.40 -19.86
C ALA A 88 8.69 0.83 -21.24
N THR A 89 9.92 1.36 -21.33
CA THR A 89 10.46 1.87 -22.60
C THR A 89 11.33 0.89 -23.37
N THR A 90 11.92 -0.10 -22.68
CA THR A 90 12.94 -0.99 -23.29
C THR A 90 12.47 -2.42 -23.46
N SER A 91 11.47 -2.87 -22.70
CA SER A 91 10.94 -4.22 -22.86
C SER A 91 9.94 -4.29 -24.01
N ALA A 92 9.99 -5.38 -24.77
CA ALA A 92 8.99 -5.70 -25.78
C ALA A 92 7.63 -6.12 -25.15
N ASP A 93 7.67 -6.61 -23.90
CA ASP A 93 6.49 -6.93 -23.10
C ASP A 93 6.70 -6.43 -21.66
N PRO A 94 6.45 -5.12 -21.40
CA PRO A 94 6.66 -4.53 -20.09
C PRO A 94 5.84 -5.21 -18.97
N THR A 95 4.59 -5.58 -19.25
CA THR A 95 3.70 -6.20 -18.28
C THR A 95 4.16 -7.61 -17.92
N GLY A 96 4.46 -8.46 -18.91
CA GLY A 96 4.99 -9.80 -18.66
C GLY A 96 6.34 -9.77 -17.94
N THR A 97 7.22 -8.83 -18.31
CA THR A 97 8.51 -8.61 -17.63
C THR A 97 8.30 -8.24 -16.16
N ALA A 98 7.36 -7.32 -15.89
CA ALA A 98 7.02 -6.88 -14.55
C ALA A 98 6.40 -7.99 -13.70
N VAL A 99 5.49 -8.79 -14.27
CA VAL A 99 4.93 -9.98 -13.61
C VAL A 99 6.04 -10.95 -13.23
N SER A 100 6.93 -11.29 -14.16
CA SER A 100 8.04 -12.23 -13.88
C SER A 100 8.98 -11.72 -12.79
N ALA A 101 9.30 -10.42 -12.79
CA ALA A 101 10.08 -9.80 -11.72
C ALA A 101 9.34 -9.87 -10.37
N GLY A 102 8.04 -9.61 -10.36
CA GLY A 102 7.18 -9.77 -9.20
C GLY A 102 7.15 -11.21 -8.68
N GLU A 103 7.00 -12.20 -9.56
CA GLU A 103 6.98 -13.62 -9.19
C GLU A 103 8.28 -14.06 -8.53
N HIS A 104 9.43 -13.62 -9.05
CA HIS A 104 10.72 -13.87 -8.43
C HIS A 104 10.78 -13.24 -7.03
N TRP A 105 10.39 -11.98 -6.90
CA TRP A 105 10.39 -11.28 -5.62
C TRP A 105 9.44 -11.90 -4.59
N GLY A 106 8.24 -12.32 -5.01
CA GLY A 106 7.26 -12.97 -4.15
C GLY A 106 7.78 -14.26 -3.52
N ARG A 107 8.53 -15.08 -4.28
CA ARG A 107 9.20 -16.28 -3.75
C ARG A 107 10.26 -15.92 -2.70
N THR A 108 11.13 -14.95 -3.01
CA THR A 108 12.16 -14.48 -2.06
C THR A 108 11.55 -13.95 -0.76
N LEU A 109 10.43 -13.20 -0.84
CA LEU A 109 9.77 -12.67 0.36
C LEU A 109 9.24 -13.78 1.28
N VAL A 110 8.74 -14.89 0.71
CA VAL A 110 8.28 -16.04 1.51
C VAL A 110 9.45 -16.70 2.24
N GLU A 111 10.63 -16.77 1.61
CA GLU A 111 11.85 -17.28 2.23
C GLU A 111 12.37 -16.36 3.35
N GLU A 112 12.35 -15.05 3.13
CA GLU A 112 12.83 -14.04 4.10
C GLU A 112 11.87 -13.83 5.29
N HIS A 113 10.57 -13.97 5.05
CA HIS A 113 9.51 -13.71 6.02
C HIS A 113 8.63 -14.95 6.23
N PRO A 114 9.18 -16.03 6.82
CA PRO A 114 8.41 -17.24 7.06
C PRO A 114 7.24 -16.93 7.99
N VAL A 115 6.02 -17.12 7.48
CA VAL A 115 4.79 -16.88 8.25
C VAL A 115 4.56 -18.06 9.20
N ALA A 116 4.83 -17.83 10.49
CA ALA A 116 4.53 -18.79 11.55
C ALA A 116 3.04 -19.14 11.51
N SER A 117 2.75 -20.40 11.19
CA SER A 117 1.39 -20.89 10.98
C SER A 117 1.32 -22.39 11.26
N ASN A 118 0.11 -22.87 11.57
CA ASN A 118 -0.12 -24.30 11.71
C ASN A 118 -0.22 -24.98 10.34
N ALA A 119 -0.08 -26.31 10.31
CA ALA A 119 -0.15 -27.09 9.06
C ALA A 119 -1.47 -26.91 8.29
N SER A 120 -2.54 -26.45 8.96
CA SER A 120 -3.86 -26.21 8.35
C SER A 120 -4.05 -24.79 7.81
N THR A 121 -3.06 -23.90 7.95
CA THR A 121 -3.18 -22.53 7.42
C THR A 121 -3.01 -22.57 5.90
N ARG A 122 -4.07 -22.20 5.18
CA ARG A 122 -4.09 -22.10 3.71
C ARG A 122 -3.04 -21.12 3.20
N ALA A 123 -2.40 -21.45 2.09
CA ALA A 123 -1.40 -20.60 1.45
C ALA A 123 -1.90 -19.18 1.17
N ALA A 124 -3.13 -19.03 0.67
CA ALA A 124 -3.75 -17.73 0.44
C ALA A 124 -3.81 -16.84 1.71
N ALA A 125 -4.04 -17.44 2.88
CA ALA A 125 -4.00 -16.72 4.15
C ALA A 125 -2.58 -16.28 4.54
N LYS A 126 -1.56 -17.11 4.27
CA LYS A 126 -0.15 -16.75 4.45
C LYS A 126 0.25 -15.58 3.56
N VAL A 127 -0.19 -15.58 2.30
CA VAL A 127 0.06 -14.48 1.35
C VAL A 127 -0.60 -13.18 1.82
N ILE A 128 -1.82 -13.23 2.38
CA ILE A 128 -2.44 -12.05 2.98
C ILE A 128 -1.60 -11.50 4.14
N VAL A 129 -1.09 -12.36 5.03
CA VAL A 129 -0.21 -11.92 6.12
C VAL A 129 1.08 -11.29 5.58
N LEU A 130 1.69 -11.91 4.57
CA LEU A 130 2.89 -11.37 3.92
C LEU A 130 2.63 -9.99 3.32
N LEU A 131 1.50 -9.81 2.61
CA LEU A 131 1.11 -8.53 2.02
C LEU A 131 0.95 -7.42 3.07
N ASP A 132 0.44 -7.74 4.26
CA ASP A 132 0.37 -6.78 5.36
C ASP A 132 1.75 -6.40 5.88
N GLN A 133 2.64 -7.38 6.07
CA GLN A 133 4.02 -7.17 6.53
C GLN A 133 4.83 -6.26 5.58
N VAL A 134 4.69 -6.45 4.27
CA VAL A 134 5.35 -5.61 3.26
C VAL A 134 4.57 -4.32 2.95
N GLY A 135 3.45 -4.09 3.63
CA GLY A 135 2.82 -2.77 3.74
C GLY A 135 1.69 -2.47 2.74
N TYR A 136 1.03 -3.49 2.18
CA TYR A 136 -0.15 -3.31 1.31
C TYR A 136 -1.48 -3.16 2.07
N SER A 137 -1.49 -3.44 3.37
CA SER A 137 -2.68 -3.32 4.25
C SER A 137 -3.93 -3.99 3.65
N PRO A 138 -3.90 -5.33 3.48
CA PRO A 138 -4.99 -6.11 2.91
C PRO A 138 -6.20 -6.18 3.83
N GLN A 139 -7.39 -6.14 3.25
CA GLN A 139 -8.67 -6.31 3.94
C GLN A 139 -9.50 -7.35 3.19
N VAL A 140 -9.76 -8.49 3.82
CA VAL A 140 -10.61 -9.55 3.26
C VAL A 140 -12.07 -9.15 3.39
N ASP A 141 -12.82 -9.21 2.29
CA ASP A 141 -14.25 -8.98 2.32
C ASP A 141 -14.98 -10.28 2.74
N ARG A 142 -15.78 -10.21 3.81
CA ARG A 142 -16.57 -11.37 4.26
C ARG A 142 -17.72 -11.70 3.33
N ALA A 143 -18.24 -10.74 2.57
CA ALA A 143 -19.31 -10.94 1.60
C ALA A 143 -18.76 -11.52 0.28
N HIS A 144 -17.49 -11.26 -0.04
CA HIS A 144 -16.81 -11.72 -1.23
C HIS A 144 -15.50 -12.41 -0.83
N PRO A 145 -15.54 -13.71 -0.44
CA PRO A 145 -14.42 -14.37 0.22
C PRO A 145 -13.18 -14.55 -0.66
N THR A 146 -13.31 -14.40 -1.99
CA THR A 146 -12.19 -14.40 -2.94
C THR A 146 -11.55 -13.03 -3.11
N GLN A 147 -12.15 -11.97 -2.57
CA GLN A 147 -11.72 -10.60 -2.80
C GLN A 147 -10.98 -10.03 -1.59
N VAL A 148 -9.82 -9.46 -1.86
CA VAL A 148 -8.97 -8.77 -0.90
C VAL A 148 -8.77 -7.34 -1.38
N ARG A 149 -9.16 -6.39 -0.55
CA ARG A 149 -8.94 -4.96 -0.81
C ARG A 149 -7.57 -4.57 -0.29
N LEU A 150 -6.69 -4.13 -1.17
CA LEU A 150 -5.40 -3.56 -0.80
C LEU A 150 -5.58 -2.05 -0.63
N THR A 151 -5.49 -1.57 0.61
CA THR A 151 -5.79 -0.17 0.95
C THR A 151 -4.56 0.72 0.98
N ARG A 152 -3.39 0.14 0.69
CA ARG A 152 -2.12 0.85 0.66
C ARG A 152 -1.25 0.35 -0.49
N CYS A 153 -0.59 1.29 -1.15
CA CYS A 153 0.42 1.02 -2.16
C CYS A 153 1.71 1.78 -1.77
N PRO A 154 2.81 1.10 -1.44
CA PRO A 154 4.08 1.75 -1.09
C PRO A 154 4.63 2.65 -2.20
N LEU A 155 4.24 2.40 -3.46
CA LEU A 155 4.69 3.09 -4.67
C LEU A 155 3.56 3.84 -5.40
N LEU A 156 2.54 4.29 -4.67
CA LEU A 156 1.30 4.84 -5.23
C LEU A 156 1.51 5.91 -6.32
N GLU A 157 2.45 6.84 -6.12
CA GLU A 157 2.72 7.90 -7.11
C GLU A 157 3.21 7.34 -8.45
N ILE A 158 4.03 6.30 -8.42
CA ILE A 158 4.61 5.67 -9.61
C ILE A 158 3.56 4.77 -10.26
N ALA A 159 2.77 4.06 -9.44
CA ALA A 159 1.67 3.23 -9.91
C ALA A 159 0.63 4.04 -10.71
N TYR A 160 0.41 5.32 -10.37
CA TYR A 160 -0.47 6.20 -11.18
C TYR A 160 0.12 6.55 -12.55
N ARG A 161 1.45 6.63 -12.68
CA ARG A 161 2.12 6.99 -13.93
C ARG A 161 2.39 5.76 -14.80
N GLN A 162 2.62 4.61 -14.17
CA GLN A 162 3.02 3.36 -14.82
C GLN A 162 2.30 2.16 -14.19
N PRO A 163 0.96 2.08 -14.30
CA PRO A 163 0.20 0.97 -13.73
C PRO A 163 0.62 -0.38 -14.33
N ASP A 164 0.88 -0.42 -15.64
CA ASP A 164 1.21 -1.66 -16.39
C ASP A 164 2.52 -2.32 -15.95
N VAL A 165 3.37 -1.59 -15.23
CA VAL A 165 4.62 -2.10 -14.65
C VAL A 165 4.46 -2.28 -13.14
N VAL A 166 4.13 -1.23 -12.40
CA VAL A 166 4.10 -1.31 -10.92
C VAL A 166 3.01 -2.27 -10.43
N CYS A 167 1.81 -2.18 -10.99
CA CYS A 167 0.72 -3.07 -10.58
C CYS A 167 0.94 -4.50 -11.09
N ALA A 168 1.61 -4.67 -12.24
CA ALA A 168 2.01 -5.98 -12.74
C ALA A 168 3.07 -6.66 -11.84
N VAL A 169 4.03 -5.90 -11.30
CA VAL A 169 4.95 -6.42 -10.26
C VAL A 169 4.17 -6.89 -9.04
N HIS A 170 3.15 -6.16 -8.59
CA HIS A 170 2.34 -6.58 -7.45
C HIS A 170 1.54 -7.86 -7.74
N LEU A 171 0.96 -7.98 -8.93
CA LEU A 171 0.31 -9.22 -9.37
C LEU A 171 1.30 -10.38 -9.35
N GLY A 172 2.49 -10.19 -9.92
CA GLY A 172 3.57 -11.16 -9.90
C GLY A 172 3.97 -11.57 -8.48
N LEU A 173 4.09 -10.61 -7.55
CA LEU A 173 4.41 -10.89 -6.14
C LEU A 173 3.42 -11.89 -5.53
N VAL A 174 2.12 -11.65 -5.71
CA VAL A 174 1.09 -12.54 -5.16
C VAL A 174 1.18 -13.94 -5.79
N ARG A 175 1.34 -14.00 -7.12
CA ARG A 175 1.50 -15.27 -7.86
C ARG A 175 2.73 -16.04 -7.39
N GLY A 176 3.88 -15.38 -7.28
CA GLY A 176 5.13 -15.98 -6.83
C GLY A 176 5.07 -16.47 -5.38
N ALA A 177 4.40 -15.72 -4.50
CA ALA A 177 4.21 -16.13 -3.10
C ALA A 177 3.29 -17.36 -2.97
N LEU A 178 2.27 -17.49 -3.84
CA LEU A 178 1.44 -18.70 -3.92
C LEU A 178 2.22 -19.90 -4.47
N MET A 179 2.98 -19.71 -5.55
CA MET A 179 3.84 -20.77 -6.11
C MET A 179 4.85 -21.29 -5.08
N ALA A 180 5.39 -20.43 -4.20
CA ALA A 180 6.30 -20.83 -3.12
C ALA A 180 5.64 -21.72 -2.04
N HIS A 181 4.31 -21.78 -2.03
CA HIS A 181 3.51 -22.67 -1.19
C HIS A 181 2.87 -23.81 -1.99
N ASP A 182 3.41 -24.10 -3.18
CA ASP A 182 2.94 -25.16 -4.08
C ASP A 182 1.48 -24.99 -4.57
N GLU A 183 0.97 -23.76 -4.57
CA GLU A 183 -0.36 -23.43 -5.10
C GLU A 183 -0.29 -22.97 -6.56
N ASP A 184 -1.35 -23.30 -7.32
CA ASP A 184 -1.54 -22.78 -8.67
C ASP A 184 -1.92 -21.29 -8.63
N PRO A 185 -1.16 -20.40 -9.28
CA PRO A 185 -1.47 -18.98 -9.36
C PRO A 185 -2.49 -18.61 -10.45
N GLU A 186 -3.10 -19.59 -11.12
CA GLU A 186 -4.18 -19.32 -12.09
C GLU A 186 -5.38 -18.61 -11.44
N GLY A 187 -6.01 -17.70 -12.19
CA GLY A 187 -7.16 -16.92 -11.72
C GLY A 187 -6.83 -15.79 -10.71
N ILE A 188 -5.56 -15.59 -10.36
CA ILE A 188 -5.15 -14.43 -9.56
C ILE A 188 -5.20 -13.18 -10.44
N GLU A 189 -6.00 -12.21 -10.01
CA GLU A 189 -6.17 -10.95 -10.72
C GLU A 189 -5.98 -9.78 -9.78
N LEU A 190 -5.31 -8.73 -10.25
CA LEU A 190 -5.21 -7.46 -9.54
C LEU A 190 -5.83 -6.38 -10.40
N GLN A 191 -6.95 -5.83 -9.94
CA GLN A 191 -7.55 -4.63 -10.53
C GLN A 191 -7.01 -3.38 -9.81
N PRO A 192 -6.15 -2.59 -10.47
CA PRO A 192 -5.61 -1.37 -9.88
C PRO A 192 -6.72 -0.32 -9.73
N PHE A 193 -6.67 0.45 -8.65
CA PHE A 193 -7.54 1.62 -8.45
C PHE A 193 -9.05 1.35 -8.58
N ALA A 194 -9.50 0.14 -8.21
CA ALA A 194 -10.91 -0.26 -8.22
C ALA A 194 -11.80 0.70 -7.40
N ALA A 195 -11.24 1.40 -6.42
CA ALA A 195 -11.85 2.54 -5.74
C ALA A 195 -10.77 3.54 -5.31
N PRO A 196 -11.12 4.76 -4.84
CA PRO A 196 -10.14 5.74 -4.38
C PRO A 196 -9.18 5.17 -3.32
N GLY A 197 -7.91 5.01 -3.71
CA GLY A 197 -6.86 4.46 -2.83
C GLY A 197 -6.93 2.95 -2.60
N VAL A 198 -7.71 2.21 -3.39
CA VAL A 198 -7.92 0.77 -3.22
C VAL A 198 -7.65 0.04 -4.51
N CYS A 199 -6.82 -1.00 -4.44
CA CYS A 199 -6.76 -2.04 -5.47
C CYS A 199 -7.56 -3.26 -5.01
N LEU A 200 -8.17 -3.96 -5.95
CA LEU A 200 -8.92 -5.19 -5.68
C LEU A 200 -8.10 -6.38 -6.17
N LEU A 201 -7.75 -7.27 -5.25
CA LEU A 201 -7.04 -8.52 -5.53
C LEU A 201 -8.05 -9.67 -5.44
N THR A 202 -8.10 -10.49 -6.48
CA THR A 202 -8.89 -11.72 -6.52
C THR A 202 -7.97 -12.91 -6.28
N ILE A 203 -8.31 -13.74 -5.30
CA ILE A 203 -7.63 -14.99 -4.95
C ILE A 203 -8.70 -16.09 -4.85
N PRO A 204 -8.97 -16.86 -5.93
CA PRO A 204 -10.00 -17.90 -5.94
C PRO A 204 -9.85 -18.94 -4.81
N GLN A 205 -8.61 -19.28 -4.47
CA GLN A 205 -8.21 -20.25 -3.45
C GLN A 205 -8.67 -19.86 -2.02
N LEU A 206 -9.09 -18.61 -1.80
CA LEU A 206 -9.70 -18.20 -0.52
C LEU A 206 -11.11 -18.76 -0.31
N ALA A 207 -11.83 -19.11 -1.38
CA ALA A 207 -13.19 -19.64 -1.29
C ALA A 207 -13.27 -21.16 -1.06
N GLU A 208 -12.19 -21.90 -1.35
CA GLU A 208 -12.17 -23.35 -1.23
C GLU A 208 -12.27 -23.78 0.25
N ARG A 209 -13.35 -24.51 0.58
CA ARG A 209 -13.67 -25.08 1.90
C ARG A 209 -13.31 -26.56 1.93
#